data_AF-M3QRE3-F1
#
_entry.id   AF-M3QRE3-F1
#
_cell.length_a   1.000
_cell.length_b   1.000
_cell.length_c   1.000
_cell.angle_alpha   90.00
_cell.angle_beta   90.00
_cell.angle_gamma   90.00
#
_symmetry.space_group_name_H-M   'P 1'
#
loop_
_entity.id
_entity.type
_entity.pdbx_description
1 polymer ?
#
loop_
_entity_poly.entity_id
_entity_poly.type
_entity_poly.pdbx_seq_one_letter_code
_entity_poly.pdbx_strand_id
1 'polypeptide(L)'
;MNANHVEDMKGLLKKFGQVHHAENVAFKSVDPQGIVIGYNNNQTLRIEFNHEVKDPKDYKNAIIELCQSVEKTHDLKGVEEEVKAFKGSFDSVCLATLHPNGHVVCSYAPLMTDGKQYYIYVSEVAEHFAGLKNNPHNVEVMFLEDESKAKSAILRKRLRYKTNARFIERGAEFDKAFDSFIEKTGGAGGIKTIRTMQDFHLIALDFKEGRFVKGFGQAYDILGDKIAYVGDKGNPHNFAHKK
;
A
#
# COMPACT_ATOMS: atom_id res chain seq x y z
N MET A 1 1.85 -9.32 -29.32
CA MET A 1 1.65 -10.32 -28.24
C MET A 1 2.19 -11.69 -28.63
N ASN A 2 1.60 -12.39 -29.61
CA ASN A 2 1.98 -13.78 -29.93
C ASN A 2 3.42 -13.99 -30.43
N ALA A 3 4.09 -12.96 -30.97
CA ALA A 3 5.47 -13.08 -31.42
C ALA A 3 6.50 -13.00 -30.27
N ASN A 4 6.26 -12.14 -29.26
CA ASN A 4 7.31 -11.70 -28.32
C ASN A 4 6.94 -11.86 -26.84
N HIS A 5 5.70 -12.22 -26.50
CA HIS A 5 5.19 -12.21 -25.11
C HIS A 5 4.54 -13.53 -24.70
N VAL A 6 4.90 -14.65 -25.33
CA VAL A 6 4.32 -15.97 -25.00
C VAL A 6 4.70 -16.40 -23.59
N GLU A 7 5.96 -16.19 -23.18
CA GLU A 7 6.41 -16.50 -21.82
C GLU A 7 5.74 -15.60 -20.77
N ASP A 8 5.57 -14.31 -21.06
CA ASP A 8 4.80 -13.40 -20.19
C ASP A 8 3.35 -13.91 -20.01
N MET A 9 2.70 -14.34 -21.09
CA MET A 9 1.34 -14.88 -21.03
C MET A 9 1.28 -16.19 -20.21
N LYS A 10 2.27 -17.07 -20.31
CA LYS A 10 2.38 -18.24 -19.42
C LYS A 10 2.53 -17.82 -17.96
N GLY A 11 3.35 -16.80 -17.69
CA GLY A 11 3.50 -16.19 -16.36
C GLY A 11 2.18 -15.65 -15.82
N LEU A 12 1.39 -14.96 -16.65
CA LEU A 12 0.06 -14.45 -16.31
C LEU A 12 -0.95 -15.58 -16.02
N LEU A 13 -0.97 -16.62 -16.85
CA LEU A 13 -1.82 -17.81 -16.66
C LEU A 13 -1.52 -18.51 -15.33
N LYS A 14 -0.24 -18.64 -14.97
CA LYS A 14 0.20 -19.18 -13.68
C LYS A 14 -0.20 -18.25 -12.53
N LYS A 15 0.16 -16.97 -12.63
CA LYS A 15 -0.01 -15.96 -11.56
C LYS A 15 -1.49 -15.73 -11.23
N PHE A 16 -2.34 -15.51 -12.22
CA PHE A 16 -3.74 -15.13 -12.02
C PHE A 16 -4.70 -16.32 -12.08
N GLY A 17 -4.42 -17.30 -12.94
CA GLY A 17 -5.30 -18.43 -13.21
C GLY A 17 -4.91 -19.75 -12.54
N GLN A 18 -3.76 -19.84 -11.86
CA GLN A 18 -3.21 -21.10 -11.33
C GLN A 18 -3.10 -22.19 -12.41
N VAL A 19 -2.70 -21.80 -13.62
CA VAL A 19 -2.49 -22.73 -14.75
C VAL A 19 -0.98 -22.93 -14.93
N HIS A 20 -0.46 -24.06 -14.43
CA HIS A 20 0.98 -24.35 -14.42
C HIS A 20 1.49 -25.02 -15.71
N HIS A 21 0.63 -25.78 -16.38
CA HIS A 21 0.97 -26.57 -17.58
C HIS A 21 0.09 -26.14 -18.74
N ALA A 22 0.36 -24.94 -19.27
CA ALA A 22 -0.37 -24.38 -20.39
C ALA A 22 0.37 -24.65 -21.71
N GLU A 23 -0.32 -25.28 -22.66
CA GLU A 23 0.10 -25.48 -24.04
C GLU A 23 -0.68 -24.54 -24.97
N ASN A 24 -0.25 -24.39 -26.23
CA ASN A 24 -0.95 -23.58 -27.24
C ASN A 24 -1.35 -22.16 -26.78
N VAL A 25 -0.51 -21.52 -25.96
CA VAL A 25 -0.79 -20.22 -25.35
C VAL A 25 -0.80 -19.13 -26.43
N ALA A 26 -1.91 -18.41 -26.54
CA ALA A 26 -2.08 -17.35 -27.51
C ALA A 26 -2.97 -16.23 -26.98
N PHE A 27 -2.59 -14.98 -27.27
CA PHE A 27 -3.45 -13.82 -27.07
C PHE A 27 -4.68 -13.91 -27.98
N LYS A 28 -5.88 -13.74 -27.42
CA LYS A 28 -7.16 -13.83 -28.15
C LYS A 28 -7.78 -12.46 -28.39
N SER A 29 -7.96 -11.66 -27.35
CA SER A 29 -8.61 -10.34 -27.46
C SER A 29 -8.20 -9.40 -26.34
N VAL A 30 -8.50 -8.11 -26.54
CA VAL A 30 -8.45 -7.04 -25.53
C VAL A 30 -9.70 -6.18 -25.68
N ASP A 31 -10.21 -5.71 -24.56
CA ASP A 31 -11.30 -4.74 -24.43
C ASP A 31 -10.89 -3.66 -23.41
N PRO A 32 -11.70 -2.60 -23.17
CA PRO A 32 -11.35 -1.54 -22.22
C PRO A 32 -11.02 -2.04 -20.81
N GLN A 33 -11.48 -3.23 -20.42
CA GLN A 33 -11.40 -3.74 -19.06
C GLN A 33 -10.37 -4.86 -18.89
N GLY A 34 -9.84 -5.45 -19.96
CA GLY A 34 -8.87 -6.53 -19.82
C GLY A 34 -8.48 -7.26 -21.09
N ILE A 35 -7.78 -8.37 -20.90
CA ILE A 35 -7.32 -9.28 -21.95
C ILE A 35 -7.92 -10.66 -21.80
N VAL A 36 -7.92 -11.40 -22.91
CA VAL A 36 -8.24 -12.84 -22.94
C VAL A 36 -7.04 -13.59 -23.51
N ILE A 37 -6.54 -14.55 -22.73
CA ILE A 37 -5.49 -15.48 -23.15
C ILE A 37 -6.12 -16.85 -23.39
N GLY A 38 -5.94 -17.40 -24.59
CA GLY A 38 -6.27 -18.78 -24.91
C GLY A 38 -5.13 -19.73 -24.57
N TYR A 39 -5.46 -20.93 -24.12
CA TYR A 39 -4.50 -22.00 -23.81
C TYR A 39 -5.16 -23.38 -23.94
N ASN A 40 -4.33 -24.43 -24.04
CA ASN A 40 -4.72 -25.83 -24.21
C ASN A 40 -5.77 -26.01 -25.34
N ASN A 41 -6.78 -26.85 -25.11
CA ASN A 41 -7.87 -27.12 -26.05
C ASN A 41 -9.06 -26.20 -25.77
N ASN A 42 -9.15 -25.09 -26.50
CA ASN A 42 -10.25 -24.10 -26.45
C ASN A 42 -10.50 -23.47 -25.07
N GLN A 43 -9.56 -23.55 -24.12
CA GLN A 43 -9.70 -22.88 -22.84
C GLN A 43 -9.29 -21.41 -22.97
N THR A 44 -9.90 -20.55 -22.17
CA THR A 44 -9.49 -19.14 -22.07
C THR A 44 -9.40 -18.69 -20.62
N LEU A 45 -8.60 -17.66 -20.37
CA LEU A 45 -8.55 -16.95 -19.11
C LEU A 45 -8.71 -15.45 -19.40
N ARG A 46 -9.72 -14.83 -18.78
CA ARG A 46 -9.85 -13.38 -18.73
C ARG A 46 -8.98 -12.85 -17.58
N ILE A 47 -8.20 -11.81 -17.86
CA ILE A 47 -7.45 -11.06 -16.86
C ILE A 47 -7.81 -9.60 -17.02
N GLU A 48 -8.42 -9.02 -15.98
CA GLU A 48 -8.81 -7.62 -15.98
C GLU A 48 -7.62 -6.71 -15.71
N PHE A 49 -7.62 -5.54 -16.36
CA PHE A 49 -6.74 -4.44 -15.99
C PHE A 49 -7.15 -3.90 -14.62
N ASN A 50 -6.22 -3.23 -13.94
CA ASN A 50 -6.51 -2.61 -12.64
C ASN A 50 -7.35 -1.33 -12.73
N HIS A 51 -7.58 -0.82 -13.94
CA HIS A 51 -8.46 0.30 -14.28
C HIS A 51 -8.96 0.15 -15.72
N GLU A 52 -10.05 0.84 -16.07
CA GLU A 52 -10.54 0.89 -17.44
C GLU A 52 -9.60 1.72 -18.35
N VAL A 53 -9.23 1.15 -19.49
CA VAL A 53 -8.41 1.82 -20.52
C VAL A 53 -9.35 2.51 -21.51
N LYS A 54 -9.45 3.84 -21.38
CA LYS A 54 -10.45 4.65 -22.10
C LYS A 54 -10.21 4.77 -23.60
N ASP A 55 -8.95 4.85 -24.02
CA ASP A 55 -8.58 5.03 -25.42
C ASP A 55 -7.93 3.74 -25.96
N PRO A 56 -8.45 3.14 -27.03
CA PRO A 56 -7.88 1.94 -27.65
C PRO A 56 -6.39 2.04 -28.00
N LYS A 57 -5.86 3.25 -28.25
CA LYS A 57 -4.43 3.45 -28.51
C LYS A 57 -3.55 3.03 -27.32
N ASP A 58 -4.10 3.08 -26.11
CA ASP A 58 -3.38 2.78 -24.86
C ASP A 58 -3.44 1.29 -24.48
N TYR A 59 -4.25 0.47 -25.18
CA TYR A 59 -4.34 -0.97 -24.95
C TYR A 59 -2.97 -1.64 -25.00
N LYS A 60 -2.14 -1.28 -26.00
CA LYS A 60 -0.81 -1.86 -26.13
C LYS A 60 0.02 -1.63 -24.86
N ASN A 61 -0.01 -0.43 -24.30
CA ASN A 61 0.77 -0.09 -23.11
C ASN A 61 0.22 -0.79 -21.86
N ALA A 62 -1.11 -0.83 -21.69
CA ALA A 62 -1.75 -1.54 -20.58
C ALA A 62 -1.44 -3.04 -20.58
N ILE A 63 -1.42 -3.67 -21.77
CA ILE A 63 -1.04 -5.08 -21.92
C ILE A 63 0.43 -5.30 -21.53
N ILE A 64 1.33 -4.43 -22.01
CA ILE A 64 2.76 -4.50 -21.68
C ILE A 64 2.97 -4.33 -20.17
N GLU A 65 2.27 -3.38 -19.53
CA GLU A 65 2.31 -3.18 -18.08
C GLU A 65 1.87 -4.45 -17.33
N LEU A 66 0.76 -5.06 -17.76
CA LEU A 66 0.25 -6.29 -17.17
C LEU A 66 1.26 -7.44 -17.31
N CYS A 67 1.82 -7.66 -18.49
CA CYS A 67 2.85 -8.68 -18.74
C CYS A 67 4.10 -8.46 -17.87
N GLN A 68 4.65 -7.23 -17.89
CA GLN A 68 5.83 -6.88 -17.09
C GLN A 68 5.57 -6.97 -15.57
N SER A 69 4.31 -6.91 -15.13
CA SER A 69 3.96 -7.03 -13.72
C SER A 69 4.39 -8.37 -13.11
N VAL A 70 4.56 -9.43 -13.90
CA VAL A 70 5.02 -10.74 -13.41
C VAL A 70 6.44 -10.60 -12.86
N GLU A 71 7.39 -10.19 -13.70
CA GLU A 71 8.79 -10.03 -13.30
C GLU A 71 8.99 -8.88 -12.31
N LYS A 72 8.32 -7.72 -12.53
CA LYS A 72 8.40 -6.56 -11.62
C LYS A 72 7.86 -6.86 -10.21
N THR A 73 7.11 -7.94 -10.02
CA THR A 73 6.69 -8.36 -8.67
C THR A 73 7.89 -8.79 -7.83
N HIS A 74 8.95 -9.31 -8.46
CA HIS A 74 10.14 -9.84 -7.80
C HIS A 74 11.30 -8.83 -7.70
N ASP A 75 11.14 -7.61 -8.23
CA ASP A 75 12.10 -6.51 -8.05
C ASP A 75 11.97 -5.91 -6.64
N LEU A 76 12.51 -6.63 -5.65
CA LEU A 76 12.41 -6.24 -4.23
C LEU A 76 13.10 -4.89 -3.95
N LYS A 77 14.15 -4.55 -4.69
CA LYS A 77 14.84 -3.26 -4.57
C LYS A 77 13.94 -2.12 -5.05
N GLY A 78 13.32 -2.26 -6.21
CA GLY A 78 12.35 -1.28 -6.71
C GLY A 78 11.14 -1.13 -5.77
N VAL A 79 10.69 -2.22 -5.13
CA VAL A 79 9.61 -2.17 -4.15
C VAL A 79 10.03 -1.42 -2.87
N GLU A 80 11.25 -1.62 -2.39
CA GLU A 80 11.80 -0.85 -1.25
C GLU A 80 11.81 0.66 -1.54
N GLU A 81 12.27 1.05 -2.72
CA GLU A 81 12.27 2.45 -3.18
C GLU A 81 10.84 3.01 -3.24
N GLU A 82 9.89 2.23 -3.75
CA GLU A 82 8.47 2.62 -3.79
C GLU A 82 7.85 2.76 -2.40
N VAL A 83 8.17 1.88 -1.46
CA VAL A 83 7.71 1.99 -0.06
C VAL A 83 8.22 3.28 0.57
N LYS A 84 9.49 3.65 0.33
CA LYS A 84 10.06 4.90 0.82
C LYS A 84 9.35 6.12 0.21
N ALA A 85 9.16 6.13 -1.10
CA ALA A 85 8.47 7.21 -1.81
C ALA A 85 7.00 7.34 -1.36
N PHE A 86 6.32 6.20 -1.18
CA PHE A 86 4.93 6.16 -0.75
C PHE A 86 4.75 6.77 0.64
N LYS A 87 5.61 6.44 1.62
CA LYS A 87 5.56 7.11 2.93
C LYS A 87 5.83 8.61 2.81
N GLY A 88 6.77 9.00 1.95
CA GLY A 88 7.13 10.40 1.73
C GLY A 88 5.99 11.28 1.20
N SER A 89 5.01 10.69 0.51
CA SER A 89 3.89 11.42 -0.09
C SER A 89 2.74 11.75 0.86
N PHE A 90 2.82 11.40 2.15
CA PHE A 90 1.75 11.65 3.13
C PHE A 90 2.18 12.61 4.23
N ASP A 91 1.21 13.41 4.68
CA ASP A 91 1.28 14.27 5.86
C ASP A 91 0.26 13.85 6.94
N SER A 92 -0.40 12.71 6.74
CA SER A 92 -1.29 12.08 7.72
C SER A 92 -1.38 10.57 7.49
N VAL A 93 -1.77 9.84 8.52
CA VAL A 93 -1.94 8.38 8.48
C VAL A 93 -3.21 7.96 9.21
N CYS A 94 -3.78 6.83 8.81
CA CYS A 94 -4.85 6.18 9.55
C CYS A 94 -4.27 5.39 10.73
N LEU A 95 -5.03 5.29 11.80
CA LEU A 95 -4.66 4.59 13.03
C LEU A 95 -5.76 3.61 13.43
N ALA A 96 -5.34 2.43 13.88
CA ALA A 96 -6.15 1.55 14.72
C ALA A 96 -5.50 1.49 16.11
N THR A 97 -6.24 1.90 17.14
CA THR A 97 -5.80 1.85 18.55
C THR A 97 -6.82 1.09 19.38
N LEU A 98 -6.39 0.50 20.50
CA LEU A 98 -7.28 -0.15 21.46
C LEU A 98 -7.58 0.80 22.62
N HIS A 99 -8.81 1.27 22.73
CA HIS A 99 -9.23 2.11 23.84
C HIS A 99 -9.30 1.29 25.15
N PRO A 100 -8.99 1.88 26.33
CA PRO A 100 -9.04 1.18 27.63
C PRO A 100 -10.39 0.52 27.98
N ASN A 101 -11.48 0.96 27.36
CA ASN A 101 -12.81 0.33 27.51
C ASN A 101 -12.96 -0.98 26.70
N GLY A 102 -11.93 -1.39 25.96
CA GLY A 102 -11.90 -2.61 25.16
C GLY A 102 -12.36 -2.44 23.71
N HIS A 103 -12.84 -1.26 23.30
CA HIS A 103 -13.24 -1.00 21.92
C HIS A 103 -12.05 -0.54 21.04
N VAL A 104 -12.04 -0.99 19.79
CA VAL A 104 -11.09 -0.49 18.80
C VAL A 104 -11.52 0.88 18.28
N VAL A 105 -10.56 1.76 18.07
CA VAL A 105 -10.78 3.10 17.53
C VAL A 105 -10.09 3.18 16.17
N CYS A 106 -10.88 3.45 15.14
CA CYS A 106 -10.37 3.76 13.80
C CYS A 106 -10.37 5.28 13.62
N SER A 107 -9.19 5.86 13.43
CA SER A 107 -9.02 7.31 13.33
C SER A 107 -7.91 7.67 12.34
N TYR A 108 -7.53 8.95 12.29
CA TYR A 108 -6.34 9.42 11.59
C TYR A 108 -5.59 10.44 12.46
N ALA A 109 -4.32 10.68 12.15
CA ALA A 109 -3.52 11.73 12.78
C ALA A 109 -2.56 12.39 11.77
N PRO A 110 -2.20 13.68 11.97
CA PRO A 110 -1.07 14.30 11.28
C PRO A 110 0.20 13.48 11.43
N LEU A 111 0.96 13.36 10.35
CA LEU A 111 2.22 12.61 10.29
C LEU A 111 3.39 13.60 10.14
N MET A 112 4.36 13.50 11.05
CA MET A 112 5.59 14.28 11.01
C MET A 112 6.80 13.35 10.88
N THR A 113 7.94 13.89 10.42
CA THR A 113 9.17 13.11 10.23
C THR A 113 10.41 13.92 10.57
N ASP A 114 11.43 13.27 11.12
CA ASP A 114 12.80 13.77 11.19
C ASP A 114 13.76 12.66 10.75
N GLY A 115 14.38 12.83 9.57
CA GLY A 115 15.23 11.80 8.97
C GLY A 115 14.48 10.49 8.71
N LYS A 116 14.81 9.43 9.46
CA LYS A 116 14.14 8.11 9.38
C LYS A 116 13.04 7.92 10.42
N GLN A 117 12.96 8.79 11.44
CA GLN A 117 11.97 8.68 12.49
C GLN A 117 10.64 9.30 12.05
N TYR A 118 9.55 8.58 12.32
CA TYR A 118 8.18 9.02 12.05
C TYR A 118 7.49 9.33 13.37
N TYR A 119 6.56 10.28 13.33
CA TYR A 119 5.77 10.72 14.47
C TYR A 119 4.33 11.02 14.07
N ILE A 120 3.42 10.96 15.04
CA ILE A 120 2.08 11.54 14.95
C ILE A 120 1.91 12.67 15.97
N TYR A 121 0.98 13.58 15.70
CA TYR A 121 0.65 14.69 16.60
C TYR A 121 -0.83 14.69 16.97
N VAL A 122 -1.14 14.42 18.23
CA VAL A 122 -2.51 14.10 18.69
C VAL A 122 -2.88 14.84 19.96
N SER A 123 -4.16 15.20 20.12
CA SER A 123 -4.70 15.86 21.32
C SER A 123 -5.25 14.85 22.33
N GLU A 124 -5.14 15.16 23.62
CA GLU A 124 -5.81 14.44 24.71
C GLU A 124 -7.34 14.39 24.56
N VAL A 125 -7.93 15.34 23.83
CA VAL A 125 -9.37 15.42 23.58
C VAL A 125 -9.85 14.32 22.62
N ALA A 126 -8.96 13.79 21.76
CA ALA A 126 -9.32 12.79 20.77
C ALA A 126 -9.36 11.38 21.37
N GLU A 127 -10.34 10.57 20.96
CA GLU A 127 -10.57 9.22 21.49
C GLU A 127 -9.34 8.30 21.35
N HIS A 128 -8.56 8.46 20.27
CA HIS A 128 -7.36 7.65 20.05
C HIS A 128 -6.26 7.86 21.11
N PHE A 129 -6.28 8.97 21.84
CA PHE A 129 -5.24 9.31 22.79
C PHE A 129 -5.21 8.33 23.96
N ALA A 130 -6.38 7.96 24.47
CA ALA A 130 -6.49 6.98 25.54
C ALA A 130 -5.91 5.63 25.11
N GLY A 131 -6.10 5.22 23.85
CA GLY A 131 -5.49 4.00 23.31
C GLY A 131 -3.98 4.11 23.16
N LEU A 132 -3.47 5.22 22.61
CA LEU A 132 -2.04 5.47 22.46
C LEU A 132 -1.30 5.52 23.80
N LYS A 133 -1.93 6.07 24.84
CA LYS A 133 -1.35 6.17 26.19
C LYS A 133 -1.34 4.84 26.94
N ASN A 134 -2.46 4.12 26.93
CA ASN A 134 -2.64 2.94 27.77
C ASN A 134 -2.25 1.62 27.07
N ASN A 135 -2.31 1.58 25.74
CA ASN A 135 -1.94 0.43 24.92
C ASN A 135 -0.90 0.80 23.84
N PRO A 136 0.25 1.42 24.22
CA PRO A 136 1.21 2.00 23.26
C PRO A 136 1.85 0.98 22.32
N HIS A 137 1.85 -0.31 22.67
CA HIS A 137 2.43 -1.38 21.85
C HIS A 137 1.36 -2.18 21.07
N ASN A 138 0.11 -1.71 21.09
CA ASN A 138 -1.00 -2.29 20.33
C ASN A 138 -1.62 -1.23 19.42
N VAL A 139 -0.84 -0.80 18.45
CA VAL A 139 -1.21 0.21 17.44
C VAL A 139 -0.89 -0.33 16.05
N GLU A 140 -1.79 -0.11 15.10
CA GLU A 140 -1.50 -0.27 13.69
C GLU A 140 -1.59 1.09 12.97
N VAL A 141 -0.55 1.43 12.23
CA VAL A 141 -0.49 2.62 11.39
C VAL A 141 -0.68 2.22 9.94
N MET A 142 -1.51 2.96 9.21
CA MET A 142 -1.74 2.74 7.79
C MET A 142 -1.56 4.02 6.97
N PHE A 143 -0.64 3.96 6.01
CA PHE A 143 -0.58 4.88 4.88
C PHE A 143 -1.52 4.34 3.81
N LEU A 144 -2.50 5.13 3.40
CA LEU A 144 -3.55 4.71 2.49
C LEU A 144 -3.70 5.73 1.37
N GLU A 145 -3.56 5.27 0.14
CA GLU A 145 -3.76 6.11 -1.05
C GLU A 145 -5.17 6.73 -1.08
N ASP A 146 -5.23 8.01 -1.44
CA ASP A 146 -6.49 8.72 -1.67
C ASP A 146 -7.31 7.97 -2.72
N GLU A 147 -8.60 7.78 -2.45
CA GLU A 147 -9.48 7.02 -3.34
C GLU A 147 -9.55 7.62 -4.76
N SER A 148 -9.49 8.95 -4.87
CA SER A 148 -9.49 9.67 -6.15
C SER A 148 -8.20 9.48 -6.97
N LYS A 149 -7.11 9.02 -6.35
CA LYS A 149 -5.82 8.74 -7.00
C LYS A 149 -5.62 7.24 -7.26
N ALA A 150 -6.36 6.40 -6.56
CA ALA A 150 -6.26 4.96 -6.67
C ALA A 150 -6.74 4.44 -8.03
N LYS A 151 -6.28 3.25 -8.41
CA LYS A 151 -6.68 2.59 -9.65
C LYS A 151 -8.17 2.24 -9.67
N SER A 152 -8.71 1.86 -8.52
CA SER A 152 -10.14 1.63 -8.27
C SER A 152 -10.39 1.54 -6.77
N ALA A 153 -11.67 1.54 -6.36
CA ALA A 153 -12.06 1.41 -4.96
C ALA A 153 -11.52 0.13 -4.29
N ILE A 154 -11.36 -0.95 -5.06
CA ILE A 154 -10.85 -2.24 -4.54
C ILE A 154 -9.32 -2.33 -4.53
N LEU A 155 -8.61 -1.36 -5.13
CA LEU A 155 -7.15 -1.36 -5.25
C LEU A 155 -6.56 0.01 -4.90
N ARG A 156 -6.81 0.44 -3.67
CA ARG A 156 -6.08 1.53 -3.04
C ARG A 156 -4.75 1.01 -2.51
N LYS A 157 -3.63 1.56 -3.01
CA LYS A 157 -2.29 1.23 -2.51
C LYS A 157 -2.22 1.52 -1.02
N ARG A 158 -1.64 0.59 -0.26
CA ARG A 158 -1.60 0.69 1.20
C ARG A 158 -0.35 0.09 1.80
N LEU A 159 0.12 0.72 2.86
CA LEU A 159 1.24 0.28 3.68
C LEU A 159 0.81 0.31 5.15
N ARG A 160 0.82 -0.85 5.80
CA ARG A 160 0.43 -1.03 7.20
C ARG A 160 1.62 -1.46 8.02
N TYR A 161 1.74 -0.99 9.27
CA TYR A 161 2.73 -1.46 10.23
C TYR A 161 2.11 -1.68 11.60
N LYS A 162 2.41 -2.83 12.22
CA LYS A 162 2.34 -2.95 13.68
C LYS A 162 3.37 -2.00 14.28
N THR A 163 2.99 -1.26 15.31
CA THR A 163 3.76 -0.09 15.75
C THR A 163 3.80 0.00 17.26
N ASN A 164 4.98 0.27 17.80
CA ASN A 164 5.12 0.75 19.18
C ASN A 164 5.13 2.28 19.17
N ALA A 165 4.36 2.88 20.06
CA ALA A 165 4.23 4.32 20.23
C ALA A 165 4.99 4.78 21.48
N ARG A 166 5.72 5.91 21.37
CA ARG A 166 6.43 6.51 22.51
C ARG A 166 6.23 8.04 22.51
N PHE A 167 5.81 8.58 23.65
CA PHE A 167 5.63 10.02 23.81
C PHE A 167 6.97 10.75 23.78
N ILE A 168 6.98 11.90 23.10
CA ILE A 168 8.12 12.80 22.98
C ILE A 168 7.75 14.10 23.70
N GLU A 169 8.52 14.40 24.73
CA GLU A 169 8.39 15.66 25.47
C GLU A 169 8.77 16.86 24.59
N ARG A 170 8.22 18.02 24.93
CA ARG A 170 8.61 19.28 24.27
C ARG A 170 10.10 19.56 24.50
N GLY A 171 10.78 20.02 23.46
CA GLY A 171 12.22 20.26 23.44
C GLY A 171 12.79 20.12 22.04
N ALA A 172 14.09 19.86 21.93
CA ALA A 172 14.80 19.89 20.65
C ALA A 172 14.26 18.88 19.61
N GLU A 173 13.93 17.64 20.02
CA GLU A 173 13.36 16.62 19.13
C GLU A 173 11.98 17.04 18.62
N PHE A 174 11.13 17.53 19.53
CA PHE A 174 9.81 18.06 19.20
C PHE A 174 9.91 19.20 18.18
N ASP A 175 10.74 20.21 18.47
CA ASP A 175 10.86 21.40 17.63
C ASP A 175 11.36 21.05 16.23
N LYS A 176 12.36 20.18 16.14
CA LYS A 176 12.92 19.75 14.85
C LYS A 176 11.90 19.00 13.99
N ALA A 177 11.15 18.07 14.57
CA ALA A 177 10.11 17.33 13.85
C ALA A 177 8.97 18.27 13.40
N PHE A 178 8.57 19.22 14.25
CA PHE A 178 7.52 20.17 13.94
C PHE A 178 7.94 21.21 12.89
N ASP A 179 9.17 21.70 12.97
CA ASP A 179 9.74 22.62 11.98
C ASP A 179 9.79 21.96 10.60
N SER A 180 10.24 20.70 10.52
CA SER A 180 10.20 19.92 9.27
C SER A 180 8.78 19.75 8.74
N PHE A 181 7.80 19.52 9.61
CA PHE A 181 6.40 19.43 9.22
C PHE A 181 5.85 20.76 8.68
N ILE A 182 6.19 21.90 9.30
CA ILE A 182 5.83 23.23 8.81
C ILE A 182 6.46 23.50 7.44
N GLU A 183 7.74 23.15 7.25
CA GLU A 183 8.43 23.31 5.98
C GLU A 183 7.75 22.49 4.87
N LYS A 184 7.43 21.23 5.16
CA LYS A 184 6.80 20.32 4.20
C LYS A 184 5.38 20.75 3.80
N THR A 185 4.58 21.21 4.76
CA THR A 185 3.15 21.52 4.56
C THR A 185 2.88 22.99 4.23
N GLY A 186 3.87 23.87 4.38
CA GLY A 186 3.71 25.33 4.30
C GLY A 186 3.15 25.98 5.58
N GLY A 187 2.79 25.19 6.61
CA GLY A 187 2.47 25.67 7.96
C GLY A 187 1.19 26.51 8.13
N ALA A 188 0.33 26.57 7.10
CA ALA A 188 -0.98 27.23 7.17
C ALA A 188 -2.05 26.30 7.80
N GLY A 189 -3.32 26.72 7.80
CA GLY A 189 -4.44 25.83 8.17
C GLY A 189 -4.53 25.45 9.65
N GLY A 190 -3.96 26.25 10.56
CA GLY A 190 -4.00 26.00 12.01
C GLY A 190 -2.83 25.17 12.56
N ILE A 191 -1.89 24.72 11.72
CA ILE A 191 -0.71 23.96 12.14
C ILE A 191 0.11 24.71 13.20
N LYS A 192 0.36 26.01 12.99
CA LYS A 192 1.08 26.85 13.95
C LYS A 192 0.31 27.03 15.27
N THR A 193 -1.01 26.99 15.21
CA THR A 193 -1.88 27.11 16.39
C THR A 193 -1.81 25.86 17.24
N ILE A 194 -1.98 24.67 16.65
CA ILE A 194 -1.95 23.42 17.43
C ILE A 194 -0.56 23.15 18.03
N ARG A 195 0.53 23.66 17.44
CA ARG A 195 1.88 23.54 18.01
C ARG A 195 1.96 24.06 19.45
N THR A 196 1.22 25.10 19.79
CA THR A 196 1.30 25.75 21.11
C THR A 196 0.34 25.17 22.13
N MET A 197 -0.62 24.33 21.70
CA MET A 197 -1.60 23.68 22.55
C MET A 197 -0.94 22.55 23.36
N GLN A 198 -1.06 22.63 24.69
CA GLN A 198 -0.32 21.73 25.61
C GLN A 198 -0.97 20.35 25.74
N ASP A 199 -2.24 20.23 25.39
CA ASP A 199 -2.95 18.96 25.28
C ASP A 199 -2.56 18.16 24.03
N PHE A 200 -1.76 18.75 23.12
CA PHE A 200 -1.22 18.02 21.98
C PHE A 200 0.17 17.46 22.24
N HIS A 201 0.33 16.18 21.92
CA HIS A 201 1.53 15.39 22.16
C HIS A 201 2.13 14.88 20.85
N LEU A 202 3.45 14.97 20.74
CA LEU A 202 4.21 14.31 19.69
C LEU A 202 4.50 12.87 20.14
N ILE A 203 4.21 11.90 19.26
CA ILE A 203 4.37 10.48 19.57
C ILE A 203 5.19 9.84 18.46
N ALA A 204 6.37 9.32 18.80
CA ALA A 204 7.21 8.56 17.89
C ALA A 204 6.59 7.20 17.55
N LEU A 205 6.74 6.81 16.28
CA LEU A 205 6.26 5.55 15.72
C LEU A 205 7.43 4.61 15.40
N ASP A 206 7.54 3.54 16.17
CA ASP A 206 8.54 2.50 15.96
C ASP A 206 7.91 1.31 15.21
N PHE A 207 8.03 1.33 13.88
CA PHE A 207 7.46 0.31 13.01
C PHE A 207 8.08 -1.08 13.24
N LYS A 208 7.22 -2.10 13.28
CA LYS A 208 7.56 -3.53 13.41
C LYS A 208 7.26 -4.25 12.10
N GLU A 209 6.44 -5.31 12.14
CA GLU A 209 5.99 -6.01 10.95
C GLU A 209 5.11 -5.10 10.09
N GLY A 210 5.45 -5.05 8.80
CA GLY A 210 4.74 -4.27 7.80
C GLY A 210 4.13 -5.11 6.69
N ARG A 211 3.09 -4.57 6.06
CA ARG A 211 2.45 -5.12 4.86
C ARG A 211 2.26 -4.02 3.84
N PHE A 212 2.87 -4.19 2.66
CA PHE A 212 2.68 -3.31 1.52
C PHE A 212 1.85 -4.01 0.43
N VAL A 213 0.86 -3.32 -0.12
CA VAL A 213 0.06 -3.79 -1.26
C VAL A 213 0.02 -2.69 -2.31
N LYS A 214 0.57 -2.98 -3.50
CA LYS A 214 0.65 -2.04 -4.63
C LYS A 214 -0.15 -2.45 -5.87
N GLY A 215 -0.66 -3.69 -5.89
CA GLY A 215 -1.34 -4.25 -7.05
C GLY A 215 -1.94 -5.63 -6.75
N PHE A 216 -2.71 -6.16 -7.70
CA PHE A 216 -3.24 -7.53 -7.61
C PHE A 216 -2.09 -8.54 -7.65
N GLY A 217 -2.06 -9.44 -6.67
CA GLY A 217 -0.96 -10.39 -6.50
C GLY A 217 0.39 -9.70 -6.27
N GLN A 218 0.40 -8.48 -5.70
CA GLN A 218 1.61 -7.72 -5.38
C GLN A 218 1.53 -7.22 -3.94
N ALA A 219 1.67 -8.19 -3.02
CA ALA A 219 1.71 -7.96 -1.58
C ALA A 219 3.07 -8.38 -1.02
N TYR A 220 3.58 -7.58 -0.08
CA TYR A 220 4.92 -7.73 0.46
C TYR A 220 4.91 -7.61 1.98
N ASP A 221 5.59 -8.53 2.66
CA ASP A 221 5.88 -8.45 4.09
C ASP A 221 7.18 -7.68 4.33
N ILE A 222 7.20 -6.85 5.37
CA ILE A 222 8.34 -5.99 5.72
C ILE A 222 8.70 -6.23 7.19
N LEU A 223 10.00 -6.37 7.48
CA LEU A 223 10.52 -6.38 8.85
C LEU A 223 11.92 -5.77 8.89
N GLY A 224 12.04 -4.59 9.50
CA GLY A 224 13.26 -3.78 9.40
C GLY A 224 13.56 -3.44 7.94
N ASP A 225 14.79 -3.71 7.49
CA ASP A 225 15.22 -3.51 6.11
C ASP A 225 14.93 -4.72 5.20
N LYS A 226 14.24 -5.76 5.70
CA LYS A 226 13.89 -6.94 4.90
C LYS A 226 12.51 -6.77 4.29
N ILE A 227 12.39 -7.08 3.00
CA ILE A 227 11.13 -7.16 2.27
C ILE A 227 11.01 -8.50 1.56
N ALA A 228 9.84 -9.13 1.61
CA ALA A 228 9.57 -10.42 0.98
C ALA A 228 8.22 -10.41 0.26
N TYR A 229 8.18 -11.01 -0.93
CA TYR A 229 6.92 -11.21 -1.65
C TYR A 229 6.08 -12.31 -0.99
N VAL A 230 4.78 -12.07 -0.83
CA VAL A 230 3.88 -12.99 -0.10
C VAL A 230 3.34 -14.11 -0.99
N GLY A 231 3.28 -13.89 -2.31
CA GLY A 231 2.51 -14.71 -3.24
C GLY A 231 3.29 -15.75 -4.02
N ASP A 232 4.38 -16.32 -3.47
CA ASP A 232 5.20 -17.33 -4.18
C ASP A 232 4.39 -18.56 -4.61
N LYS A 233 3.31 -18.87 -3.90
CA LYS A 233 2.38 -19.97 -4.22
C LYS A 233 1.33 -19.59 -5.29
N GLY A 234 1.46 -18.42 -5.92
CA GLY A 234 0.49 -17.89 -6.89
C GLY A 234 -0.78 -17.34 -6.22
N ASN A 235 -1.85 -17.19 -7.01
CA ASN A 235 -3.15 -16.71 -6.53
C ASN A 235 -3.71 -17.56 -5.37
N PRO A 236 -3.83 -17.01 -4.15
CA PRO A 236 -4.37 -17.74 -2.99
C PRO A 236 -5.91 -17.80 -2.99
N HIS A 237 -6.58 -17.12 -3.94
CA HIS A 237 -8.03 -17.09 -4.03
C HIS A 237 -8.58 -18.28 -4.83
N ASN A 238 -9.72 -18.80 -4.39
CA ASN A 238 -10.43 -19.88 -5.06
C ASN A 238 -11.48 -19.32 -6.03
N PHE A 239 -11.47 -19.78 -7.27
CA PHE A 239 -12.50 -19.46 -8.25
C PHE A 239 -13.49 -20.61 -8.38
N ALA A 240 -14.75 -20.39 -8.02
CA ALA A 240 -15.81 -21.41 -8.06
C ALA A 240 -16.20 -21.84 -9.50
N HIS A 241 -15.76 -21.11 -10.53
CA HIS A 241 -16.15 -21.33 -11.92
C HIS A 241 -14.94 -21.20 -12.87
N LYS A 242 -14.03 -22.18 -12.85
CA LYS A 242 -13.17 -22.47 -14.01
C LYS A 242 -13.97 -23.34 -14.98
N LYS A 243 -14.91 -22.76 -15.72
CA LYS A 243 -15.52 -23.41 -16.89
C LYS A 243 -14.84 -22.89 -18.14
#